data_AF-A0A3L6FBQ1-F1
#
_entry.id   AF-A0A3L6FBQ1-F1
#
_cell.length_a   1.000
_cell.length_b   1.000
_cell.length_c   1.000
_cell.angle_alpha   90.00
_cell.angle_beta   90.00
_cell.angle_gamma   90.00
#
_symmetry.space_group_name_H-M   'P 1'
#
loop_
_entity.id
_entity.type
_entity.pdbx_description
1 polymer ?
#
loop_
_entity_poly.entity_id
_entity_poly.type
_entity_poly.pdbx_seq_one_letter_code
_entity_poly.pdbx_strand_id
1 'polypeptide(L)'
;MDNMLALVCKTFDGVKGLEKYDKDGIIDKISGVHGLGRSVGKFLDGRFTVFCLENLRPFYGDVIIDDPQRKLILHRPRFPGGESHPGFLDFAINMIHLDRAHLRFLTVSVHGLRETLFSHLQVYKNRTDIQSALPLIKDGVVSLDGGLLRPNGSFCLGRSKNLEVKFVVTTDVSSLPENVAEMEEQVKHKNWEKEMVLEYMKREEDLLKQVKELYRKQKQELMDYVTQPAVTQVCIHEQFIPFRT
;
A
#
# COMPACT_ATOMS: atom_id res chain seq x y z
N MET A 1 -5.32 -19.43 -7.59
CA MET A 1 -6.19 -18.77 -8.58
C MET A 1 -6.81 -17.51 -8.01
N ASP A 2 -7.06 -17.50 -6.71
CA ASP A 2 -7.84 -16.49 -5.98
C ASP A 2 -7.38 -15.04 -6.21
N ASN A 3 -6.11 -14.80 -6.57
CA ASN A 3 -5.58 -13.45 -6.79
C ASN A 3 -5.67 -12.97 -8.25
N MET A 4 -5.86 -13.86 -9.23
CA MET A 4 -5.95 -13.46 -10.65
C MET A 4 -7.27 -12.76 -10.99
N LEU A 5 -8.31 -12.98 -10.18
CA LEU A 5 -9.63 -12.36 -10.27
C LEU A 5 -9.86 -11.33 -9.15
N ALA A 6 -8.78 -10.89 -8.50
CA ALA A 6 -8.88 -9.93 -7.42
C ALA A 6 -9.30 -8.55 -7.94
N LEU A 7 -10.07 -7.84 -7.13
CA LEU A 7 -10.34 -6.42 -7.34
C LEU A 7 -9.17 -5.59 -6.77
N VAL A 8 -8.84 -4.49 -7.43
CA VAL A 8 -7.81 -3.56 -6.98
C VAL A 8 -8.46 -2.20 -6.75
N CYS A 9 -8.46 -1.74 -5.51
CA CYS A 9 -8.90 -0.41 -5.12
C CYS A 9 -7.69 0.49 -4.87
N LYS A 10 -7.77 1.75 -5.29
CA LYS A 10 -6.76 2.76 -4.95
C LYS A 10 -6.76 3.03 -3.44
N THR A 11 -7.95 3.23 -2.86
CA THR A 11 -8.11 3.69 -1.47
C THR A 11 -8.89 2.72 -0.59
N PHE A 12 -8.71 2.83 0.73
CA PHE A 12 -9.46 2.01 1.69
C PHE A 12 -10.96 2.32 1.69
N ASP A 13 -11.35 3.56 1.42
CA ASP A 13 -12.76 3.92 1.24
C ASP A 13 -13.37 3.27 -0.01
N GLY A 14 -12.56 3.05 -1.05
CA GLY A 14 -12.94 2.22 -2.19
C GLY A 14 -13.30 0.79 -1.77
N VAL A 15 -12.51 0.18 -0.88
CA VAL A 15 -12.78 -1.15 -0.32
C VAL A 15 -14.09 -1.15 0.47
N LYS A 16 -14.31 -0.16 1.35
CA LYS A 16 -15.58 -0.02 2.09
C LYS A 16 -16.78 0.18 1.17
N GLY A 17 -16.58 0.78 0.01
CA GLY A 17 -17.61 0.97 -1.00
C GLY A 17 -18.06 -0.33 -1.67
N LEU A 18 -17.23 -1.38 -1.66
CA LEU A 18 -17.54 -2.65 -2.30
C LEU A 18 -18.54 -3.50 -1.50
N GLU A 19 -18.44 -3.49 -0.17
CA GLU A 19 -19.26 -4.34 0.69
C GLU A 19 -19.64 -3.64 1.99
N LYS A 20 -20.91 -3.77 2.37
CA LYS A 20 -21.43 -3.27 3.64
C LYS A 20 -21.95 -4.41 4.49
N TYR A 21 -21.91 -4.18 5.80
CA TYR A 21 -22.41 -5.09 6.80
C TYR A 21 -23.48 -4.39 7.62
N ASP A 22 -24.52 -5.13 8.00
CA ASP A 22 -25.52 -4.65 8.94
C ASP A 22 -25.00 -4.70 10.39
N LYS A 23 -25.86 -4.38 11.36
CA LYS A 23 -25.50 -4.34 12.78
C LYS A 23 -25.17 -5.73 13.35
N ASP A 24 -25.63 -6.79 12.70
CA ASP A 24 -25.40 -8.18 13.12
C ASP A 24 -24.16 -8.77 12.41
N GLY A 25 -23.48 -7.98 11.58
CA GLY A 25 -22.30 -8.41 10.82
C GLY A 25 -22.66 -9.25 9.59
N ILE A 26 -23.91 -9.20 9.12
CA ILE A 26 -24.35 -9.89 7.92
C ILE A 26 -24.14 -8.98 6.71
N ILE A 27 -23.68 -9.58 5.61
CA ILE A 27 -23.44 -8.88 4.34
C ILE A 27 -24.76 -8.33 3.81
N ASP A 28 -24.78 -7.03 3.54
CA ASP A 28 -25.88 -6.37 2.86
C ASP A 28 -25.85 -6.67 1.35
N LYS A 29 -26.79 -7.50 0.89
CA LYS A 29 -26.88 -7.96 -0.50
C LYS A 29 -27.51 -6.95 -1.47
N ILE A 30 -27.92 -5.77 -1.01
CA ILE A 30 -28.52 -4.73 -1.88
C ILE A 30 -27.59 -3.53 -2.11
N SER A 31 -26.42 -3.48 -1.48
CA SER A 31 -25.47 -2.38 -1.63
C SER A 31 -24.12 -2.82 -2.24
N GLY A 32 -23.29 -1.84 -2.60
CA GLY A 32 -21.95 -2.07 -3.14
C GLY A 32 -21.94 -2.94 -4.39
N VAL A 33 -20.98 -3.86 -4.45
CA VAL A 33 -20.81 -4.79 -5.58
C VAL A 33 -21.94 -5.82 -5.66
N HIS A 34 -22.54 -6.18 -4.52
CA HIS A 34 -23.67 -7.12 -4.46
C HIS A 34 -24.94 -6.54 -5.08
N GLY A 35 -25.26 -5.29 -4.73
CA GLY A 35 -26.37 -4.55 -5.32
C GLY A 35 -26.20 -4.36 -6.83
N LEU A 36 -24.99 -4.00 -7.28
CA LEU A 36 -24.66 -3.87 -8.70
C LEU A 36 -24.79 -5.21 -9.44
N GLY A 37 -24.25 -6.30 -8.87
CA GLY A 37 -24.39 -7.62 -9.44
C GLY A 37 -25.85 -8.01 -9.62
N ARG A 38 -26.67 -7.79 -8.60
CA ARG A 38 -28.10 -8.09 -8.63
C ARG A 38 -28.85 -7.31 -9.70
N SER A 39 -28.53 -6.03 -9.93
CA SER A 39 -29.22 -5.22 -10.96
C SER A 39 -28.94 -5.70 -12.38
N VAL A 40 -27.79 -6.35 -12.61
CA VAL A 40 -27.43 -6.96 -13.89
C VAL A 40 -27.70 -8.48 -13.94
N GLY A 41 -28.39 -9.03 -12.95
CA GLY A 41 -28.73 -10.46 -12.88
C GLY A 41 -27.56 -11.40 -12.59
N LYS A 42 -26.42 -10.88 -12.09
CA LYS A 42 -25.25 -11.67 -11.71
C LYS A 42 -25.05 -11.63 -10.20
N PHE A 43 -25.25 -12.77 -9.55
CA PHE A 43 -25.03 -12.88 -8.11
C PHE A 43 -23.57 -13.22 -7.84
N LEU A 44 -22.95 -12.44 -6.95
CA LEU A 44 -21.65 -12.77 -6.40
C LEU A 44 -21.87 -13.68 -5.21
N ASP A 45 -21.46 -14.94 -5.36
CA ASP A 45 -21.49 -15.93 -4.30
C ASP A 45 -20.06 -16.34 -3.94
N GLY A 46 -19.80 -16.51 -2.63
CA GLY A 46 -18.47 -16.79 -2.10
C GLY A 46 -17.59 -15.56 -1.86
N ARG A 47 -16.34 -15.84 -1.46
CA ARG A 47 -15.34 -14.82 -1.12
C ARG A 47 -14.59 -14.36 -2.37
N PHE A 48 -14.27 -13.07 -2.42
CA PHE A 48 -13.39 -12.49 -3.42
C PHE A 48 -12.26 -11.71 -2.75
N THR A 49 -11.11 -11.61 -3.42
CA THR A 49 -9.95 -10.91 -2.91
C THR A 49 -9.98 -9.45 -3.36
N VAL A 50 -9.69 -8.52 -2.45
CA VAL A 50 -9.53 -7.10 -2.75
C VAL A 50 -8.16 -6.64 -2.28
N PHE A 51 -7.39 -6.04 -3.19
CA PHE A 51 -6.14 -5.35 -2.87
C PHE A 51 -6.40 -3.85 -2.75
N CYS A 52 -5.92 -3.22 -1.68
CA CYS A 52 -5.95 -1.77 -1.49
C CYS A 52 -4.54 -1.21 -1.69
N LEU A 53 -4.31 -0.45 -2.75
CA LEU A 53 -2.96 0.07 -3.07
C LEU A 53 -2.38 0.95 -1.96
N GLU A 54 -3.20 1.76 -1.29
CA GLU A 54 -2.78 2.56 -0.13
C GLU A 54 -2.31 1.73 1.08
N ASN A 55 -2.83 0.50 1.23
CA ASN A 55 -2.50 -0.35 2.38
C ASN A 55 -1.39 -1.36 2.05
N LEU A 56 -1.01 -1.48 0.78
CA LEU A 56 0.11 -2.32 0.37
C LEU A 56 1.42 -1.59 0.66
N ARG A 57 2.40 -2.34 1.16
CA ARG A 57 3.76 -1.82 1.34
C ARG A 57 4.46 -1.83 -0.02
N PRO A 58 4.83 -0.66 -0.57
CA PRO A 58 5.58 -0.62 -1.81
C PRO A 58 6.98 -1.17 -1.62
N PHE A 59 7.58 -1.64 -2.70
CA PHE A 59 9.01 -1.87 -2.80
C PHE A 59 9.75 -0.54 -2.80
N TYR A 60 10.71 -0.39 -1.89
CA TYR A 60 11.49 0.84 -1.69
C TYR A 60 12.87 0.82 -2.35
N GLY A 61 13.16 -0.15 -3.23
CA GLY A 61 14.42 -0.16 -3.96
C GLY A 61 14.39 0.70 -5.21
N ASP A 62 15.57 0.85 -5.82
CA ASP A 62 15.74 1.68 -7.00
C ASP A 62 15.10 1.06 -8.25
N VAL A 63 14.83 1.92 -9.22
CA VAL A 63 14.35 1.52 -10.55
C VAL A 63 15.41 1.82 -11.60
N ILE A 64 15.38 1.05 -12.68
CA ILE A 64 16.31 1.23 -13.80
C ILE A 64 16.05 2.62 -14.41
N ILE A 65 17.12 3.42 -14.48
CA ILE A 65 17.10 4.77 -15.04
C ILE A 65 16.79 4.68 -16.53
N ASP A 66 15.92 5.56 -17.02
CA ASP A 66 15.48 5.66 -18.41
C ASP A 66 14.85 4.38 -19.01
N ASP A 67 14.42 3.43 -18.16
CA ASP A 67 13.66 2.25 -18.60
C ASP A 67 12.17 2.61 -18.79
N PRO A 68 11.61 2.51 -20.01
CA PRO A 68 10.21 2.88 -20.28
C PRO A 68 9.19 1.97 -19.60
N GLN A 69 9.62 0.84 -19.04
CA GLN A 69 8.80 -0.08 -18.25
C GLN A 69 9.01 0.05 -16.75
N ARG A 70 9.89 0.97 -16.34
CA ARG A 70 10.26 1.29 -14.97
C ARG A 70 10.55 0.04 -14.14
N LYS A 71 11.36 -0.85 -14.70
CA LYS A 71 11.78 -2.12 -14.06
C LYS A 71 12.55 -1.84 -12.76
N LEU A 72 12.43 -2.77 -11.82
CA LEU A 72 13.09 -2.69 -10.52
C LEU A 72 14.55 -3.15 -10.60
N ILE A 73 15.43 -2.49 -9.87
CA ILE A 73 16.81 -2.95 -9.65
C ILE A 73 16.77 -3.98 -8.51
N LEU A 74 16.74 -5.26 -8.89
CA LEU A 74 16.73 -6.39 -7.96
C LEU A 74 18.06 -7.13 -8.00
N HIS A 75 18.61 -7.41 -6.82
CA HIS A 75 19.88 -8.12 -6.71
C HIS A 75 19.72 -9.58 -7.11
N ARG A 76 20.39 -9.97 -8.20
CA ARG A 76 20.41 -11.36 -8.66
C ARG A 76 20.99 -12.28 -7.58
N PRO A 77 20.45 -13.52 -7.43
CA PRO A 77 21.03 -14.52 -6.56
C PRO A 77 22.43 -14.87 -7.05
N ARG A 78 23.41 -14.81 -6.15
CA ARG A 78 24.84 -15.05 -6.43
C ARG A 78 25.41 -16.02 -5.41
N PHE A 79 26.27 -16.92 -5.87
CA PHE A 79 27.10 -17.75 -5.02
C PHE A 79 28.13 -16.91 -4.26
N PRO A 80 28.78 -17.45 -3.20
CA PRO A 80 29.86 -16.75 -2.51
C PRO A 80 30.99 -16.27 -3.42
N GLY A 81 31.23 -16.94 -4.55
CA GLY A 81 32.18 -16.53 -5.59
C GLY A 81 31.70 -15.39 -6.51
N GLY A 82 30.51 -14.83 -6.30
CA GLY A 82 29.95 -13.72 -7.06
C GLY A 82 29.23 -14.10 -8.36
N GLU A 83 29.38 -15.33 -8.84
CA GLU A 83 28.66 -15.82 -10.01
C GLU A 83 27.17 -16.03 -9.74
N SER A 84 26.34 -15.65 -10.70
CA SER A 84 24.90 -15.91 -10.65
C SER A 84 24.59 -17.31 -11.15
N HIS A 85 23.52 -17.92 -10.62
CA HIS A 85 23.13 -19.25 -11.04
C HIS A 85 22.78 -19.27 -12.54
N PRO A 86 23.36 -20.17 -13.37
CA PRO A 86 23.18 -20.14 -14.82
C PRO A 86 21.72 -20.37 -15.26
N GLY A 87 20.95 -21.08 -14.44
CA GLY A 87 19.53 -21.29 -14.66
C GLY A 87 18.61 -20.13 -14.24
N PHE A 88 19.12 -19.09 -13.55
CA PHE A 88 18.33 -17.92 -13.19
C PHE A 88 18.11 -17.03 -14.41
N LEU A 89 16.84 -16.69 -14.69
CA LEU A 89 16.47 -15.88 -15.86
C LEU A 89 16.30 -14.42 -15.48
N ASP A 90 15.32 -14.13 -14.63
CA ASP A 90 15.07 -12.80 -14.08
C ASP A 90 14.05 -12.93 -12.93
N PHE A 91 13.66 -11.80 -12.35
CA PHE A 91 12.49 -11.72 -11.47
C PHE A 91 11.21 -11.55 -12.29
N ALA A 92 10.16 -12.32 -11.96
CA ALA A 92 8.88 -12.33 -12.65
C ALA A 92 8.25 -10.93 -12.70
N ILE A 93 8.42 -10.14 -11.65
CA ILE A 93 7.97 -8.75 -11.58
C ILE A 93 8.51 -7.90 -12.72
N ASN A 94 9.74 -8.11 -13.20
CA ASN A 94 10.35 -7.36 -14.30
C ASN A 94 10.02 -7.94 -15.70
N MET A 95 9.40 -9.12 -15.73
CA MET A 95 8.94 -9.78 -16.97
C MET A 95 7.52 -9.36 -17.39
N ILE A 96 6.77 -8.72 -16.48
CA ILE A 96 5.41 -8.24 -16.78
C ILE A 96 5.49 -6.89 -17.49
N HIS A 97 4.86 -6.80 -18.66
CA HIS A 97 4.64 -5.53 -19.33
C HIS A 97 3.44 -4.81 -18.69
N LEU A 98 3.62 -3.54 -18.35
CA LEU A 98 2.57 -2.70 -17.78
C LEU A 98 2.26 -1.56 -18.72
N ASP A 99 0.97 -1.23 -18.81
CA ASP A 99 0.51 -0.02 -19.46
C ASP A 99 1.15 1.21 -18.79
N ARG A 100 1.65 2.15 -19.60
CA ARG A 100 2.23 3.44 -19.18
C ARG A 100 1.33 4.15 -18.17
N ALA A 101 0.01 4.02 -18.33
CA ALA A 101 -0.95 4.66 -17.45
C ALA A 101 -0.83 4.25 -15.97
N HIS A 102 -0.22 3.09 -15.69
CA HIS A 102 -0.13 2.47 -14.37
C HIS A 102 1.30 2.38 -13.83
N LEU A 103 2.28 2.97 -14.52
CA LEU A 103 3.69 2.95 -14.11
C LEU A 103 4.02 3.90 -12.96
N ARG A 104 3.23 4.97 -12.76
CA ARG A 104 3.50 6.03 -11.78
C ARG A 104 2.21 6.68 -11.28
N PHE A 105 2.31 7.43 -10.19
CA PHE A 105 1.26 8.28 -9.62
C PHE A 105 -0.03 7.55 -9.20
N LEU A 106 0.08 6.26 -8.85
CA LEU A 106 -1.07 5.49 -8.34
C LEU A 106 -1.22 5.58 -6.83
N THR A 107 -0.12 5.88 -6.12
CA THR A 107 -0.12 6.05 -4.66
C THR A 107 0.34 7.46 -4.28
N VAL A 108 0.11 7.83 -3.03
CA VAL A 108 0.58 9.09 -2.42
C VAL A 108 2.09 9.26 -2.59
N SER A 109 2.86 8.17 -2.57
CA SER A 109 4.31 8.17 -2.75
C SER A 109 4.75 7.97 -4.21
N VAL A 110 3.90 8.30 -5.19
CA VAL A 110 4.20 8.28 -6.64
C VAL A 110 4.42 6.88 -7.24
N HIS A 111 4.41 5.82 -6.43
CA HIS A 111 4.60 4.45 -6.91
C HIS A 111 3.51 4.02 -7.90
N GLY A 112 3.90 3.19 -8.88
CA GLY A 112 3.00 2.50 -9.79
C GLY A 112 2.62 1.10 -9.32
N LEU A 113 2.01 0.31 -10.21
CA LEU A 113 1.60 -1.07 -9.90
C LEU A 113 2.79 -2.00 -9.69
N ARG A 114 3.91 -1.76 -10.39
CA ARG A 114 5.08 -2.66 -10.32
C ARG A 114 5.59 -2.75 -8.88
N GLU A 115 5.75 -1.62 -8.24
CA GLU A 115 6.33 -1.53 -6.90
C GLU A 115 5.34 -1.89 -5.80
N THR A 116 4.03 -1.83 -6.06
CA THR A 116 3.01 -1.96 -5.02
C THR A 116 2.31 -3.31 -5.02
N LEU A 117 1.92 -3.82 -6.20
CA LEU A 117 1.01 -4.96 -6.31
C LEU A 117 1.73 -6.29 -6.53
N PHE A 118 2.88 -6.28 -7.20
CA PHE A 118 3.57 -7.50 -7.63
C PHE A 118 4.67 -7.94 -6.65
N SER A 119 4.93 -9.26 -6.59
CA SER A 119 5.94 -9.87 -5.71
C SER A 119 7.27 -10.14 -6.43
N HIS A 120 8.39 -10.18 -5.69
CA HIS A 120 9.76 -10.46 -6.18
C HIS A 120 10.03 -11.95 -6.49
N LEU A 121 9.08 -12.63 -7.13
CA LEU A 121 9.21 -14.05 -7.49
C LEU A 121 10.37 -14.26 -8.48
N GLN A 122 11.24 -15.23 -8.23
CA GLN A 122 12.36 -15.56 -9.13
C GLN A 122 11.92 -16.54 -10.22
N VAL A 123 12.49 -16.42 -11.43
CA VAL A 123 12.19 -17.30 -12.56
C VAL A 123 13.44 -18.04 -12.99
N TYR A 124 13.33 -19.37 -13.09
CA TYR A 124 14.39 -20.27 -13.52
C TYR A 124 14.02 -21.04 -14.79
N LYS A 125 15.01 -21.57 -15.49
CA LYS A 125 14.79 -22.32 -16.74
C LYS A 125 14.07 -23.65 -16.51
N ASN A 126 14.48 -24.43 -15.51
CA ASN A 126 13.90 -25.75 -15.21
C ASN A 126 13.93 -26.08 -13.71
N ARG A 127 13.28 -27.18 -13.31
CA ARG A 127 13.25 -27.64 -11.90
C ARG A 127 14.62 -28.02 -11.35
N THR A 128 15.51 -28.59 -12.17
CA THR A 128 16.86 -28.97 -11.73
C THR A 128 17.68 -27.74 -11.33
N ASP A 129 17.51 -26.63 -12.05
CA ASP A 129 18.16 -25.37 -11.73
C ASP A 129 17.63 -24.77 -10.42
N ILE A 130 16.34 -24.92 -10.12
CA ILE A 130 15.79 -24.54 -8.81
C ILE A 130 16.45 -25.34 -7.69
N GLN A 131 16.57 -26.67 -7.88
CA GLN A 131 17.15 -27.56 -6.88
C GLN A 131 18.61 -27.21 -6.56
N SER A 132 19.43 -26.94 -7.58
CA SER A 132 20.82 -26.51 -7.37
C SER A 132 20.95 -25.09 -6.81
N ALA A 133 19.93 -24.24 -7.00
CA ALA A 133 19.91 -22.88 -6.48
C ALA A 133 19.23 -22.71 -5.11
N LEU A 134 18.70 -23.77 -4.49
CA LEU A 134 17.98 -23.69 -3.21
C LEU A 134 18.67 -22.85 -2.13
N PRO A 135 20.00 -22.92 -1.93
CA PRO A 135 20.69 -22.10 -0.92
C PRO A 135 20.67 -20.59 -1.22
N LEU A 136 20.42 -20.20 -2.48
CA LEU A 136 20.43 -18.80 -2.94
C LEU A 136 19.03 -18.17 -2.97
N ILE A 137 17.98 -19.00 -2.97
CA ILE A 137 16.59 -18.57 -3.10
C ILE A 137 16.11 -18.01 -1.76
N LYS A 138 15.67 -16.74 -1.78
CA LYS A 138 15.16 -16.03 -0.59
C LYS A 138 13.63 -15.89 -0.58
N ASP A 139 13.04 -15.90 -1.76
CA ASP A 139 11.62 -15.68 -2.00
C ASP A 139 11.02 -16.89 -2.75
N GLY A 140 9.77 -16.78 -3.19
CA GLY A 140 9.18 -17.78 -4.07
C GLY A 140 9.91 -17.86 -5.41
N VAL A 141 9.85 -19.03 -6.04
CA VAL A 141 10.48 -19.31 -7.32
C VAL A 141 9.59 -20.17 -8.22
N VAL A 142 9.67 -19.91 -9.51
CA VAL A 142 9.02 -20.70 -10.57
C VAL A 142 10.01 -21.09 -11.65
N SER A 143 9.73 -22.20 -12.35
CA SER A 143 10.48 -22.58 -13.54
C SER A 143 9.59 -22.74 -14.77
N LEU A 144 10.16 -22.55 -15.96
CA LEU A 144 9.42 -22.60 -17.23
C LEU A 144 8.84 -23.99 -17.54
N ASP A 145 9.44 -25.06 -17.02
CA ASP A 145 8.92 -26.43 -17.09
C ASP A 145 7.81 -26.72 -16.05
N GLY A 146 7.42 -25.73 -15.24
CA GLY A 146 6.29 -25.76 -14.31
C GLY A 146 6.64 -26.11 -12.86
N GLY A 147 7.89 -25.92 -12.43
CA GLY A 147 8.27 -26.01 -11.02
C GLY A 147 7.78 -24.79 -10.25
N LEU A 148 7.38 -24.99 -9.00
CA LEU A 148 6.95 -23.92 -8.11
C LEU A 148 7.37 -24.24 -6.67
N LEU A 149 8.14 -23.34 -6.08
CA LEU A 149 8.47 -23.33 -4.66
C LEU A 149 8.00 -22.00 -4.08
N ARG A 150 7.15 -22.09 -3.06
CA ARG A 150 6.55 -20.92 -2.42
C ARG A 150 7.55 -20.26 -1.46
N PRO A 151 7.38 -18.96 -1.13
CA PRO A 151 8.25 -18.25 -0.18
C PRO A 151 8.34 -18.91 1.21
N ASN A 152 7.30 -19.66 1.61
CA ASN A 152 7.27 -20.39 2.88
C ASN A 152 8.01 -21.75 2.84
N GLY A 153 8.78 -22.03 1.78
CA GLY A 153 9.54 -23.26 1.62
C GLY A 153 8.73 -24.46 1.10
N SER A 154 7.44 -24.31 0.82
CA SER A 154 6.61 -25.43 0.34
C SER A 154 6.70 -25.63 -1.19
N PHE A 155 6.91 -26.88 -1.60
CA PHE A 155 6.90 -27.30 -2.99
C PHE A 155 5.49 -27.60 -3.49
N CYS A 156 5.18 -27.19 -4.71
CA CYS A 156 3.93 -27.56 -5.37
C CYS A 156 4.20 -28.69 -6.38
N LEU A 157 3.70 -29.89 -6.08
CA LEU A 157 3.87 -31.09 -6.91
C LEU A 157 2.54 -31.50 -7.57
N GLY A 158 2.63 -32.32 -8.61
CA GLY A 158 1.48 -32.84 -9.35
C GLY A 158 1.19 -32.08 -10.65
N ARG A 159 0.16 -32.54 -11.38
CA ARG A 159 -0.23 -31.94 -12.65
C ARG A 159 -0.83 -30.55 -12.42
N SER A 160 -0.34 -29.56 -13.16
CA SER A 160 -0.93 -28.22 -13.14
C SER A 160 -2.37 -28.28 -13.63
N LYS A 161 -3.28 -27.63 -12.90
CA LYS A 161 -4.65 -27.39 -13.39
C LYS A 161 -4.55 -26.36 -14.51
N ASN A 162 -5.17 -26.63 -15.65
CA ASN A 162 -5.29 -25.62 -16.70
C ASN A 162 -6.04 -24.41 -16.13
N LEU A 163 -5.36 -23.26 -16.10
CA LEU A 163 -5.96 -22.00 -15.72
C LEU A 163 -6.73 -21.45 -16.92
N GLU A 164 -8.01 -21.14 -16.71
CA GLU A 164 -8.85 -20.50 -17.74
C GLU A 164 -8.42 -19.04 -17.98
N VAL A 165 -8.01 -18.35 -16.91
CA VAL A 165 -7.52 -16.98 -16.96
C VAL A 165 -6.01 -16.97 -17.21
N LYS A 166 -5.58 -16.21 -18.22
CA LYS A 166 -4.17 -16.06 -18.62
C LYS A 166 -3.85 -14.57 -18.79
N PHE A 167 -2.58 -14.22 -18.60
CA PHE A 167 -2.10 -12.90 -18.96
C PHE A 167 -2.24 -12.68 -20.47
N VAL A 168 -2.68 -11.48 -20.85
CA VAL A 168 -2.75 -11.08 -22.26
C VAL A 168 -1.34 -10.94 -22.80
N VAL A 169 -1.10 -11.47 -24.00
CA VAL A 169 0.16 -11.29 -24.71
C VAL A 169 0.07 -9.99 -25.49
N THR A 170 0.77 -8.96 -25.01
CA THR A 170 0.95 -7.70 -25.74
C THR A 170 1.87 -7.96 -26.93
N THR A 171 1.32 -7.88 -28.15
CA THR A 171 2.07 -8.05 -29.40
C THR A 171 2.40 -6.70 -30.04
N ASP A 172 1.74 -5.62 -29.60
CA ASP A 172 1.85 -4.29 -30.19
C ASP A 172 2.42 -3.25 -29.21
N VAL A 173 3.31 -2.42 -29.75
CA VAL A 173 3.77 -1.16 -29.17
C VAL A 173 2.55 -0.23 -29.06
N SER A 174 2.28 0.37 -27.90
CA SER A 174 1.08 1.20 -27.69
C SER A 174 0.91 2.21 -28.83
N SER A 175 -0.26 2.21 -29.46
CA SER A 175 -0.59 3.01 -30.64
C SER A 175 -0.83 4.50 -30.37
N LEU A 176 -0.53 4.97 -29.15
CA LEU A 176 -0.77 6.36 -28.77
C LEU A 176 0.43 7.21 -29.18
N PRO A 177 0.21 8.33 -29.92
CA PRO A 177 1.28 9.27 -30.24
C PRO A 177 2.01 9.72 -28.97
N GLU A 178 3.34 9.78 -29.04
CA GLU A 178 4.22 10.02 -27.89
C GLU A 178 3.90 11.34 -27.16
N ASN A 179 3.56 12.38 -27.92
CA ASN A 179 3.12 13.67 -27.41
C ASN A 179 1.84 13.59 -26.56
N VAL A 180 0.90 12.69 -26.90
CA VAL A 180 -0.33 12.50 -26.11
C VAL A 180 0.01 11.77 -24.81
N ALA A 181 0.86 10.74 -24.87
CA ALA A 181 1.29 10.00 -23.69
C ALA A 181 2.06 10.89 -22.69
N GLU A 182 2.95 11.77 -23.19
CA GLU A 182 3.65 12.76 -22.36
C GLU A 182 2.68 13.74 -21.70
N MET A 183 1.69 14.24 -22.44
CA MET A 183 0.68 15.14 -21.91
C MET A 183 -0.16 14.46 -20.80
N GLU A 184 -0.54 13.20 -20.98
CA GLU A 184 -1.25 12.43 -19.95
C GLU A 184 -0.41 12.25 -18.68
N GLU A 185 0.90 12.00 -18.81
CA GLU A 185 1.79 11.90 -17.65
C GLU A 185 1.91 13.24 -16.92
N GLN A 186 2.04 14.36 -17.64
CA GLN A 186 2.07 15.69 -17.04
C GLN A 186 0.77 16.01 -16.29
N VAL A 187 -0.39 15.65 -16.86
CA VAL A 187 -1.69 15.82 -16.19
C VAL A 187 -1.75 14.99 -14.91
N LYS A 188 -1.27 13.74 -14.93
CA LYS A 188 -1.21 12.89 -13.72
C LYS A 188 -0.30 13.49 -12.65
N HIS A 189 0.88 13.96 -13.04
CA HIS A 189 1.80 14.63 -12.13
C HIS A 189 1.15 15.85 -11.47
N LYS A 190 0.54 16.74 -12.26
CA LYS A 190 -0.12 17.95 -11.74
C LYS A 190 -1.30 17.63 -10.83
N ASN A 191 -2.08 16.59 -11.15
CA ASN A 191 -3.16 16.14 -10.29
C ASN A 191 -2.64 15.59 -8.96
N TRP A 192 -1.55 14.82 -8.99
CA TRP A 192 -0.90 14.32 -7.78
C TRP A 192 -0.35 15.46 -6.91
N GLU A 193 0.34 16.44 -7.50
CA GLU A 193 0.83 17.63 -6.78
C GLU A 193 -0.33 18.36 -6.09
N LYS A 194 -1.46 18.53 -6.78
CA LYS A 194 -2.66 19.17 -6.23
C LYS A 194 -3.21 18.39 -5.03
N GLU A 195 -3.32 17.06 -5.14
CA GLU A 195 -3.79 16.20 -4.03
C GLU A 195 -2.85 16.31 -2.81
N MET A 196 -1.54 16.29 -3.02
CA MET A 196 -0.56 16.46 -1.95
C MET A 196 -0.70 17.79 -1.23
N VAL A 197 -0.81 18.90 -1.99
CA VAL A 197 -0.95 20.24 -1.40
C VAL A 197 -2.23 20.34 -0.57
N LEU A 198 -3.35 19.76 -1.03
CA LEU A 198 -4.61 19.76 -0.28
C LEU A 198 -4.50 19.00 1.06
N GLU A 199 -3.83 17.84 1.06
CA GLU A 199 -3.58 17.08 2.29
C GLU A 199 -2.67 17.86 3.26
N TYR A 200 -1.61 18.51 2.76
CA TYR A 200 -0.76 19.36 3.59
C TYR A 200 -1.53 20.55 4.18
N MET A 201 -2.33 21.24 3.37
CA MET A 201 -3.17 22.36 3.84
C MET A 201 -4.11 21.92 4.96
N LYS A 202 -4.82 20.81 4.76
CA LYS A 202 -5.74 20.26 5.76
C LYS A 202 -5.02 19.90 7.06
N ARG A 203 -3.85 19.28 6.96
CA ARG A 203 -3.03 18.93 8.13
C ARG A 203 -2.60 20.17 8.91
N GLU A 204 -2.16 21.22 8.22
CA GLU A 204 -1.76 22.49 8.85
C GLU A 204 -2.96 23.21 9.48
N GLU A 205 -4.13 23.18 8.85
CA GLU A 205 -5.37 23.71 9.40
C GLU A 205 -5.78 22.99 10.69
N ASP A 206 -5.71 21.65 10.71
CA ASP A 206 -6.00 20.84 11.89
C ASP A 206 -5.01 21.13 13.03
N LEU A 207 -3.72 21.30 12.71
CA LEU A 207 -2.70 21.65 13.69
C LEU A 207 -2.95 23.06 14.26
N LEU A 208 -3.24 24.03 13.40
CA LEU A 208 -3.56 25.40 13.80
C LEU A 208 -4.78 25.43 14.73
N LYS A 209 -5.80 24.61 14.43
CA LYS A 209 -6.98 24.48 15.29
C LYS A 209 -6.61 23.96 16.68
N GLN A 210 -5.80 22.91 16.76
CA GLN A 210 -5.33 22.34 18.03
C GLN A 210 -4.52 23.37 18.85
N VAL A 211 -3.59 24.08 18.21
CA VAL A 211 -2.78 25.12 18.88
C VAL A 211 -3.65 26.26 19.40
N LYS A 212 -4.64 26.72 18.61
CA LYS A 212 -5.59 27.76 19.04
C LYS A 212 -6.43 27.32 20.23
N GLU A 213 -6.82 26.05 20.30
CA GLU A 213 -7.56 25.49 21.43
C GLU A 213 -6.69 25.40 22.69
N LEU A 214 -5.44 24.95 22.55
CA LEU A 214 -4.47 24.90 23.65
C LEU A 214 -4.19 26.30 24.20
N TYR A 215 -3.94 27.27 23.33
CA TYR A 215 -3.72 28.66 23.72
C TYR A 215 -4.92 29.25 24.47
N ARG A 216 -6.15 28.97 23.99
CA ARG A 216 -7.38 29.39 24.69
C ARG A 216 -7.47 28.82 26.10
N LYS A 217 -7.13 27.54 26.29
CA LYS A 217 -7.08 26.90 27.62
C LYS A 217 -6.04 27.54 28.53
N GLN A 218 -4.80 27.66 28.06
CA GLN A 218 -3.71 28.28 28.84
C GLN A 218 -4.02 29.73 29.21
N LYS A 219 -4.62 30.50 28.30
CA LYS A 219 -5.06 31.85 28.59
C LYS A 219 -6.11 31.87 29.70
N GLN A 220 -7.08 30.97 29.68
CA GLN A 220 -8.09 30.88 30.74
C GLN A 220 -7.46 30.49 32.08
N GLU A 221 -6.58 29.49 32.10
CA GLU A 221 -5.86 29.06 33.31
C GLU A 221 -5.04 30.20 33.93
N LEU A 222 -4.36 30.99 33.09
CA LEU A 222 -3.62 32.16 33.55
C LEU A 222 -4.55 33.24 34.13
N MET A 223 -5.68 33.51 33.47
CA MET A 223 -6.68 34.46 33.97
C MET A 223 -7.25 34.00 35.31
N ASP A 224 -7.55 32.71 35.45
CA ASP A 224 -8.06 32.14 36.70
C ASP A 224 -7.00 32.26 37.82
N TYR A 225 -5.72 31.98 37.53
CA TYR A 225 -4.62 32.16 38.48
C TYR A 225 -4.45 33.62 38.94
N VAL A 226 -4.49 34.58 38.00
CA VAL A 226 -4.33 36.01 38.31
C VAL A 226 -5.53 36.55 39.10
N THR A 227 -6.72 35.98 38.92
CA THR A 227 -7.95 36.41 39.60
C THR A 227 -8.14 35.73 40.97
N GLN A 228 -7.25 34.81 41.36
CA GLN A 228 -7.26 34.25 42.72
C GLN A 228 -6.86 35.34 43.74
N PRO A 229 -7.65 35.53 44.83
CA PRO A 229 -7.27 36.48 45.86
C PRO A 229 -5.97 36.04 46.51
N ALA A 230 -5.04 36.97 46.71
CA ALA A 230 -3.90 36.74 47.59
C ALA A 230 -4.45 36.37 48.98
N VAL A 231 -4.24 35.13 49.41
CA VAL A 231 -4.53 34.74 50.79
C VAL A 231 -3.62 35.59 51.66
N THR A 232 -4.19 36.63 52.27
CA THR A 232 -3.55 37.41 53.31
C THR A 232 -3.25 36.46 54.45
N GLN A 233 -1.97 36.09 54.58
CA GLN A 233 -1.42 35.63 55.85
C GLN A 233 -1.55 36.79 56.83
N VAL A 234 -2.70 36.86 57.52
CA VAL A 234 -2.86 37.74 58.66
C VAL A 234 -2.07 37.10 59.79
N CYS A 235 -0.90 37.69 60.09
CA CYS A 235 -0.20 37.50 61.34
C CYS A 235 -1.18 37.81 62.48
N ILE A 236 -1.67 36.79 63.18
CA ILE A 236 -2.33 36.98 64.47
C ILE A 236 -1.21 36.98 65.52
N HIS A 237 -0.73 38.18 65.84
CA HIS A 237 0.05 38.40 67.04
C HIS A 237 -0.91 38.70 68.20
N GLU A 238 -0.76 37.90 69.26
CA GLU A 238 -1.15 38.13 70.65
C GLU A 238 -2.64 38.22 71.02
N GLN A 239 -3.09 37.22 71.80
CA GLN A 239 -3.73 37.53 73.09
C GLN A 239 -3.21 36.58 74.20
N PHE A 240 -2.64 37.23 75.21
CA PHE A 240 -2.31 36.73 76.55
C PHE A 240 -3.42 35.87 77.16
N ILE A 241 -3.04 34.77 77.81
CA ILE A 241 -3.78 34.21 78.95
C ILE A 241 -2.78 33.88 80.07
N PRO A 242 -2.84 34.54 81.23
CA PRO A 242 -2.04 34.18 82.40
C PRO A 242 -2.85 33.33 83.38
N PHE A 243 -2.32 32.19 83.85
CA PHE A 243 -2.69 31.54 85.11
C PHE A 243 -1.48 30.66 85.52
N ARG A 244 -0.67 31.01 86.55
CA ARG A 244 -0.86 30.75 88.01
C ARG A 244 -1.51 29.37 88.25
N THR A 245 -0.92 28.40 88.94
CA THR A 245 0.10 28.36 90.00
C THR A 245 0.74 26.98 89.99
#